data_AF-A0A958SQJ8-F1
#
_entry.id   AF-A0A958SQJ8-F1
#
_cell.length_a   1.000
_cell.length_b   1.000
_cell.length_c   1.000
_cell.angle_alpha   90.00
_cell.angle_beta   90.00
_cell.angle_gamma   90.00
#
_symmetry.space_group_name_H-M   'P 1'
#
loop_
_entity.id
_entity.type
_entity.pdbx_description
1 polymer ?
#
loop_
_entity_poly.entity_id
_entity_poly.type
_entity_poly.pdbx_seq_one_letter_code
_entity_poly.pdbx_strand_id
1 'polypeptide(L)'
;MIKTIKITALLLLISIKGFSQLDTLTLEDGQTLEGSVIIIDKAKVYFESADDGKRKWYKKVKSVNDYYEDTLIEFKFRDIKGFSKYLTGLVCEGKVSYYKYYKYIPGSGKTQLGTDNVGSTYAFFFMVNESTGKILEDMPNSLVTPYKKRMAKFFSDCDELVNKINNDEYKEENTIDAVTFFNENCN
;
A
#
# COMPACT_ATOMS: atom_id res chain seq x y z
N MET A 1 -24.89 46.43 48.29
CA MET A 1 -25.74 45.27 47.91
C MET A 1 -25.08 44.61 46.70
N ILE A 2 -24.27 43.57 46.94
CA ILE A 2 -23.35 42.97 45.95
C ILE A 2 -24.13 41.96 45.12
N LYS A 3 -24.27 42.19 43.80
CA LYS A 3 -24.91 41.24 42.88
C LYS A 3 -23.88 40.23 42.37
N THR A 4 -24.06 38.99 42.76
CA THR A 4 -23.28 37.81 42.39
C THR A 4 -23.45 37.51 40.89
N ILE A 5 -22.36 37.54 40.13
CA ILE A 5 -22.34 37.16 38.72
C ILE A 5 -22.30 35.63 38.63
N LYS A 6 -23.36 35.02 38.10
CA LYS A 6 -23.38 33.59 37.77
C LYS A 6 -22.60 33.36 36.48
N ILE A 7 -21.42 32.79 36.59
CA ILE A 7 -20.62 32.34 35.44
C ILE A 7 -21.17 30.98 35.00
N THR A 8 -21.92 30.97 33.90
CA THR A 8 -22.39 29.74 33.25
C THR A 8 -21.26 29.22 32.35
N ALA A 9 -20.46 28.28 32.84
CA ALA A 9 -19.49 27.57 32.04
C ALA A 9 -20.21 26.52 31.18
N LEU A 10 -20.47 26.85 29.91
CA LEU A 10 -20.97 25.91 28.91
C LEU A 10 -19.80 25.06 28.42
N LEU A 11 -19.57 23.92 29.09
CA LEU A 11 -18.63 22.89 28.64
C LEU A 11 -19.20 22.22 27.38
N LEU A 12 -18.76 22.69 26.22
CA LEU A 12 -18.95 21.99 24.95
C LEU A 12 -18.07 20.74 24.97
N LEU A 13 -18.64 19.60 25.38
CA LEU A 13 -18.07 18.28 25.16
C LEU A 13 -18.15 17.99 23.65
N ILE A 14 -17.22 18.56 22.89
CA ILE A 14 -16.94 18.09 21.52
C ILE A 14 -16.39 16.68 21.72
N SER A 15 -17.27 15.70 21.55
CA SER A 15 -16.89 14.30 21.46
C SER A 15 -16.08 14.20 20.18
N ILE A 16 -14.76 14.24 20.33
CA ILE A 16 -13.83 13.89 19.27
C ILE A 16 -14.08 12.40 19.03
N LYS A 17 -15.06 12.07 18.17
CA LYS A 17 -15.09 10.77 17.53
C LYS A 17 -13.76 10.74 16.78
N GLY A 18 -12.79 10.02 17.33
CA GLY A 18 -11.56 9.73 16.62
C GLY A 18 -11.99 9.11 15.30
N PHE A 19 -11.93 9.88 14.22
CA PHE A 19 -12.19 9.38 12.89
C PHE A 19 -11.04 8.42 12.60
N SER A 20 -11.27 7.14 12.89
CA SER A 20 -10.53 6.08 12.21
C SER A 20 -10.71 6.35 10.73
N GLN A 21 -9.62 6.50 9.99
CA GLN A 21 -9.68 6.70 8.55
C GLN A 21 -10.45 5.52 7.96
N LEU A 22 -11.55 5.80 7.24
CA LEU A 22 -12.36 4.79 6.59
C LEU A 22 -11.81 4.53 5.19
N ASP A 23 -11.69 3.27 4.84
CA ASP A 23 -11.35 2.84 3.50
C ASP A 23 -12.61 2.87 2.62
N THR A 24 -12.38 3.00 1.32
CA THR A 24 -13.46 2.95 0.32
C THR A 24 -13.26 1.78 -0.62
N LEU A 25 -14.26 0.91 -0.73
CA LEU A 25 -14.32 -0.19 -1.69
C LEU A 25 -15.34 0.13 -2.79
N THR A 26 -14.87 0.21 -4.04
CA THR A 26 -15.74 0.37 -5.21
C THR A 26 -15.86 -0.96 -5.95
N LEU A 27 -17.10 -1.40 -6.21
CA LEU A 27 -17.40 -2.62 -6.96
C LEU A 27 -17.57 -2.35 -8.46
N GLU A 28 -17.49 -3.39 -9.28
CA GLU A 28 -17.62 -3.29 -10.75
C GLU A 28 -18.98 -2.75 -11.21
N ASP A 29 -20.04 -2.93 -10.41
CA ASP A 29 -21.38 -2.38 -10.68
C ASP A 29 -21.52 -0.90 -10.30
N GLY A 30 -20.46 -0.29 -9.77
CA GLY A 30 -20.44 1.10 -9.34
C GLY A 30 -20.89 1.31 -7.88
N GLN A 31 -21.26 0.25 -7.15
CA GLN A 31 -21.53 0.38 -5.72
C GLN A 31 -20.26 0.75 -4.96
N THR A 32 -20.36 1.76 -4.10
CA THR A 32 -19.28 2.17 -3.18
C THR A 32 -19.66 1.83 -1.75
N LEU A 33 -18.69 1.31 -1.00
CA LEU A 33 -18.83 0.89 0.39
C LEU A 33 -17.77 1.57 1.25
N GLU A 34 -18.19 2.10 2.39
CA GLU A 34 -17.31 2.68 3.40
C GLU A 34 -17.12 1.68 4.55
N GLY A 35 -15.91 1.64 5.11
CA GLY A 35 -15.56 0.62 6.10
C GLY A 35 -14.06 0.42 6.26
N SER A 36 -13.65 -0.81 6.52
CA SER A 36 -12.24 -1.17 6.69
C SER A 36 -11.86 -2.36 5.83
N VAL A 37 -10.75 -2.23 5.12
CA VAL A 37 -10.12 -3.30 4.34
C VAL A 37 -9.34 -4.19 5.29
N ILE A 38 -9.80 -5.43 5.45
CA ILE A 38 -9.19 -6.40 6.36
C ILE A 38 -8.12 -7.22 5.63
N ILE A 39 -8.41 -7.66 4.40
CA ILE A 39 -7.50 -8.47 3.58
C ILE A 39 -7.66 -8.09 2.11
N ILE A 40 -6.54 -7.94 1.41
CA ILE A 40 -6.51 -7.94 -0.06
C ILE A 40 -5.75 -9.19 -0.52
N ASP A 41 -6.40 -10.01 -1.33
CA ASP A 41 -5.78 -11.17 -1.99
C ASP A 41 -6.13 -11.16 -3.48
N LYS A 42 -5.15 -10.80 -4.31
CA LYS A 42 -5.31 -10.71 -5.77
C LYS A 42 -6.44 -9.74 -6.13
N ALA A 43 -7.55 -10.29 -6.61
CA ALA A 43 -8.76 -9.62 -7.08
C ALA A 43 -9.87 -9.56 -6.01
N LYS A 44 -9.59 -10.01 -4.78
CA LYS A 44 -10.59 -10.16 -3.72
C LYS A 44 -10.24 -9.31 -2.53
N VAL A 45 -11.28 -8.76 -1.90
CA VAL A 45 -11.16 -7.91 -0.72
C VAL A 45 -12.06 -8.45 0.37
N TYR A 46 -11.51 -8.72 1.55
CA TYR A 46 -12.28 -8.97 2.77
C TYR A 46 -12.47 -7.64 3.47
N PHE A 47 -13.73 -7.22 3.62
CA PHE A 47 -14.06 -5.85 4.01
C PHE A 47 -15.13 -5.86 5.11
N GLU A 48 -14.96 -5.00 6.10
CA GLU A 48 -15.88 -4.74 7.21
C GLU A 48 -16.66 -3.46 6.93
N SER A 49 -17.99 -3.54 6.80
CA SER A 49 -18.82 -2.35 6.54
C SER A 49 -18.90 -1.44 7.76
N ALA A 50 -18.79 -0.12 7.54
CA ALA A 50 -19.02 0.88 8.58
C ALA A 50 -20.49 0.93 9.06
N ASP A 51 -21.43 0.53 8.21
CA ASP A 51 -22.87 0.64 8.49
C ASP A 51 -23.36 -0.41 9.49
N ASP A 52 -22.97 -1.67 9.29
CA ASP A 52 -23.49 -2.80 10.06
C ASP A 52 -22.40 -3.68 10.71
N GLY A 53 -21.12 -3.32 10.55
CA GLY A 53 -19.98 -4.07 11.07
C GLY A 53 -19.82 -5.46 10.46
N LYS A 54 -20.59 -5.82 9.41
CA LYS A 54 -20.49 -7.15 8.82
C LYS A 54 -19.26 -7.24 7.93
N ARG A 55 -18.60 -8.39 8.04
CA ARG A 55 -17.42 -8.74 7.27
C ARG A 55 -17.78 -9.72 6.16
N LYS A 56 -17.35 -9.44 4.92
CA LYS A 56 -17.52 -10.39 3.81
C LYS A 56 -16.45 -10.22 2.73
N TRP A 57 -16.30 -11.26 1.93
CA TRP A 57 -15.45 -11.26 0.75
C TRP A 57 -16.17 -10.66 -0.46
N TYR A 58 -15.51 -9.72 -1.13
CA TYR A 58 -15.91 -9.15 -2.40
C TYR A 58 -14.96 -9.62 -3.50
N LYS A 59 -15.51 -10.03 -4.65
CA LYS A 59 -14.75 -10.59 -5.79
C LYS A 59 -14.83 -9.75 -7.07
N LYS A 60 -15.82 -8.87 -7.16
CA LYS A 60 -16.06 -7.96 -8.30
C LYS A 60 -15.63 -6.56 -7.90
N VAL A 61 -14.34 -6.43 -7.60
CA VAL A 61 -13.77 -5.20 -7.06
C VAL A 61 -13.23 -4.37 -8.21
N LYS A 62 -13.68 -3.11 -8.31
CA LYS A 62 -13.16 -2.14 -9.27
C LYS A 62 -11.94 -1.44 -8.70
N SER A 63 -12.05 -0.91 -7.48
CA SER A 63 -10.92 -0.28 -6.78
C SER A 63 -11.09 -0.29 -5.26
N VAL A 64 -9.97 -0.12 -4.57
CA VAL A 64 -9.88 0.10 -3.12
C VAL A 64 -9.00 1.31 -2.88
N ASN A 65 -9.45 2.24 -2.05
CA ASN A 65 -8.58 3.32 -1.55
C ASN A 65 -8.06 2.93 -0.17
N ASP A 66 -6.73 2.95 -0.01
CA ASP A 66 -6.02 2.61 1.22
C ASP A 66 -4.86 3.61 1.42
N TYR A 67 -4.51 3.89 2.67
CA TYR A 67 -3.47 4.85 3.01
C TYR A 67 -2.09 4.19 3.10
N TYR A 68 -1.08 4.85 2.54
CA TYR A 68 0.33 4.49 2.65
C TYR A 68 1.16 5.74 2.91
N GLU A 69 1.87 5.79 4.04
CA GLU A 69 2.68 6.95 4.46
C GLU A 69 1.89 8.27 4.32
N ASP A 70 0.68 8.29 4.89
CA ASP A 70 -0.28 9.41 4.85
C ASP A 70 -0.81 9.79 3.45
N THR A 71 -0.44 9.05 2.41
CA THR A 71 -0.93 9.23 1.05
C THR A 71 -2.03 8.22 0.74
N LEU A 72 -3.17 8.71 0.23
CA LEU A 72 -4.25 7.85 -0.25
C LEU A 72 -3.87 7.24 -1.60
N ILE A 73 -3.78 5.92 -1.66
CA ILE A 73 -3.47 5.18 -2.89
C ILE A 73 -4.70 4.41 -3.35
N GLU A 74 -5.08 4.61 -4.62
CA GLU A 74 -6.09 3.79 -5.29
C GLU A 74 -5.45 2.49 -5.82
N PHE A 75 -5.86 1.37 -5.24
CA PHE A 75 -5.57 0.03 -5.71
C PHE A 75 -6.62 -0.40 -6.74
N LYS A 76 -6.19 -0.71 -7.95
CA LYS A 76 -7.07 -1.19 -9.04
C LYS A 76 -6.34 -2.16 -9.97
N PHE A 77 -7.10 -2.82 -10.84
CA PHE A 77 -6.51 -3.61 -11.92
C PHE A 77 -5.76 -2.72 -12.90
N ARG A 78 -4.56 -3.14 -13.26
CA ARG A 78 -3.75 -2.56 -14.32
C ARG A 78 -3.25 -3.70 -15.21
N ASP A 79 -3.19 -3.44 -16.50
CA ASP A 79 -2.65 -4.41 -17.46
C ASP A 79 -1.11 -4.40 -17.42
N ILE A 80 -0.58 -4.96 -16.33
CA ILE A 80 0.87 -5.10 -16.10
C ILE A 80 1.20 -6.57 -16.21
N LYS A 81 2.16 -6.91 -17.09
CA LYS A 81 2.56 -8.29 -17.36
C LYS A 81 2.96 -9.01 -16.07
N GLY A 82 2.25 -10.10 -15.75
CA GLY A 82 2.48 -10.89 -14.53
C GLY A 82 1.72 -10.41 -13.30
N PHE A 83 1.18 -9.18 -13.33
CA PHE A 83 0.50 -8.53 -12.20
C PHE A 83 -0.98 -8.24 -12.44
N SER A 84 -1.52 -8.49 -13.63
CA SER A 84 -2.94 -8.26 -13.98
C SER A 84 -3.97 -8.99 -13.10
N LYS A 85 -3.55 -9.97 -12.30
CA LYS A 85 -4.39 -10.66 -11.30
C LYS A 85 -4.49 -9.95 -9.95
N TYR A 86 -3.68 -8.91 -9.70
CA TYR A 86 -3.65 -8.18 -8.44
C TYR A 86 -4.26 -6.80 -8.60
N LEU A 87 -4.88 -6.31 -7.52
CA LEU A 87 -5.08 -4.88 -7.32
C LEU A 87 -3.71 -4.24 -7.01
N THR A 88 -3.34 -3.23 -7.78
CA THR A 88 -2.05 -2.53 -7.65
C THR A 88 -2.28 -1.05 -7.38
N GLY A 89 -1.61 -0.54 -6.35
CA GLY A 89 -1.57 0.87 -6.01
C GLY A 89 -0.33 1.53 -6.61
N LEU A 90 -0.50 2.68 -7.26
CA LEU A 90 0.61 3.45 -7.83
C LEU A 90 1.21 4.33 -6.72
N VAL A 91 2.48 4.10 -6.39
CA VAL A 91 3.21 4.82 -5.32
C VAL A 91 3.99 6.00 -5.90
N CYS A 92 4.68 5.77 -7.03
CA CYS A 92 5.44 6.79 -7.75
C CYS A 92 5.25 6.56 -9.25
N GLU A 93 5.00 7.63 -10.01
CA GLU A 93 4.79 7.59 -11.46
C GLU A 93 5.96 8.26 -12.19
N GLY A 94 6.35 7.71 -13.34
CA GLY A 94 7.37 8.32 -14.20
C GLY A 94 7.87 7.37 -15.28
N LYS A 95 9.13 7.53 -15.70
CA LYS A 95 9.80 6.62 -16.64
C LYS A 95 9.91 5.21 -16.05
N VAL A 96 10.11 5.15 -14.74
CA VAL A 96 9.93 3.97 -13.92
C VAL A 96 8.78 4.24 -12.96
N SER A 97 7.70 3.46 -13.07
CA SER A 97 6.61 3.48 -12.11
C SER A 97 6.89 2.49 -10.98
N TYR A 98 6.59 2.91 -9.74
CA TYR A 98 6.69 2.07 -8.55
C TYR A 98 5.30 1.77 -8.02
N TYR A 99 5.03 0.48 -7.80
CA TYR A 99 3.72 -0.02 -7.43
C TYR A 99 3.79 -0.82 -6.13
N LYS A 100 2.67 -0.81 -5.41
CA LYS A 100 2.40 -1.63 -4.24
C LYS A 100 1.28 -2.62 -4.55
N TYR A 101 1.37 -3.84 -4.05
CA TYR A 101 0.30 -4.82 -4.08
C TYR A 101 0.30 -5.67 -2.81
N TYR A 102 -0.82 -6.34 -2.55
CA TYR A 102 -0.96 -7.19 -1.38
C TYR A 102 -1.09 -8.67 -1.76
N LYS A 103 -0.57 -9.52 -0.88
CA LYS A 103 -0.74 -10.98 -0.97
C LYS A 103 -1.07 -11.54 0.41
N TYR A 104 -2.14 -12.30 0.47
CA TYR A 104 -2.50 -13.06 1.65
C TYR A 104 -1.73 -14.38 1.67
N ILE A 105 -1.05 -14.66 2.79
CA ILE A 105 -0.41 -15.94 3.05
C ILE A 105 -1.24 -16.62 4.16
N PRO A 106 -1.95 -17.72 3.84
CA PRO A 106 -2.71 -18.44 4.86
C PRO A 106 -1.76 -19.01 5.91
N GLY A 107 -2.17 -18.96 7.17
CA GLY A 107 -1.44 -19.62 8.26
C GLY A 107 -1.48 -21.13 8.08
N SER A 108 -0.34 -21.79 8.20
CA SER A 108 -0.28 -23.25 8.19
C SER A 108 -0.26 -23.79 9.63
N GLY A 109 -1.23 -24.64 9.96
CA GLY A 109 -1.23 -25.42 11.21
C GLY A 109 -1.81 -24.71 12.44
N LYS A 110 -1.73 -25.40 13.57
CA LYS A 110 -2.03 -24.85 14.89
C LYS A 110 -0.74 -24.35 15.53
N THR A 111 -0.82 -23.26 16.29
CA THR A 111 0.28 -22.84 17.16
C THR A 111 0.58 -23.92 18.21
N GLN A 112 1.71 -23.84 18.89
CA GLN A 112 2.02 -24.71 20.05
C GLN A 112 0.94 -24.64 21.16
N LEU A 113 0.13 -23.58 21.18
CA LEU A 113 -0.98 -23.38 22.11
C LEU A 113 -2.32 -23.90 21.56
N GLY A 114 -2.33 -24.58 20.41
CA GLY A 114 -3.53 -25.16 19.81
C GLY A 114 -4.46 -24.15 19.14
N THR A 115 -4.07 -22.88 19.03
CA THR A 115 -4.83 -21.86 18.30
C THR A 115 -4.59 -21.98 16.80
N ASP A 116 -5.60 -21.72 15.99
CA ASP A 116 -5.44 -21.69 14.53
C ASP A 116 -4.48 -20.54 14.15
N ASN A 117 -3.48 -20.83 13.32
CA ASN A 117 -2.64 -19.77 12.75
C ASN A 117 -3.51 -18.90 11.83
N VAL A 118 -3.76 -17.67 12.25
CA VAL A 118 -4.41 -16.66 11.41
C VAL A 118 -3.40 -16.25 10.34
N GLY A 119 -3.75 -16.43 9.06
CA GLY A 119 -2.90 -15.97 7.96
C GLY A 119 -2.69 -14.46 7.98
N SER A 120 -1.67 -13.99 7.27
CA SER A 120 -1.29 -12.58 7.26
C SER A 120 -1.29 -12.02 5.83
N THR A 121 -1.69 -10.76 5.72
CA THR A 121 -1.58 -9.99 4.48
C THR A 121 -0.24 -9.27 4.49
N TYR A 122 0.53 -9.41 3.41
CA TYR A 122 1.82 -8.76 3.25
C TYR A 122 1.76 -7.77 2.09
N ALA A 123 2.36 -6.60 2.28
CA ALA A 123 2.62 -5.65 1.21
C ALA A 123 3.88 -6.08 0.46
N PHE A 124 3.80 -5.98 -0.86
CA PHE A 124 4.90 -6.21 -1.79
C PHE A 124 4.97 -5.04 -2.76
N PHE A 125 6.15 -4.84 -3.33
CA PHE A 125 6.39 -3.74 -4.25
C PHE A 125 7.05 -4.25 -5.53
N PHE A 126 6.86 -3.50 -6.61
CA PHE A 126 7.56 -3.75 -7.86
C PHE A 126 7.69 -2.47 -8.68
N MET A 127 8.71 -2.44 -9.54
CA MET A 127 8.96 -1.37 -10.49
C MET A 127 8.68 -1.83 -11.91
N VAL A 128 8.18 -0.92 -12.74
CA VAL A 128 8.01 -1.11 -14.18
C VAL A 128 8.75 0.02 -14.88
N ASN A 129 9.72 -0.32 -15.73
CA ASN A 129 10.28 0.63 -16.68
C ASN A 129 9.30 0.73 -17.86
N GLU A 130 8.65 1.88 -18.01
CA GLU A 130 7.51 2.07 -18.92
C GLU A 130 7.92 2.03 -20.41
N SER A 131 9.17 2.36 -20.73
CA SER A 131 9.65 2.32 -22.12
C SER A 131 10.02 0.90 -22.58
N THR A 132 10.54 0.08 -21.68
CA THR A 132 11.02 -1.28 -22.01
C THR A 132 10.07 -2.40 -21.57
N GLY A 133 9.13 -2.11 -20.67
CA GLY A 133 8.30 -3.10 -19.99
C GLY A 133 9.08 -4.02 -19.04
N LYS A 134 10.34 -3.66 -18.70
CA LYS A 134 11.16 -4.41 -17.74
C LYS A 134 10.57 -4.25 -16.35
N ILE A 135 10.38 -5.38 -15.66
CA ILE A 135 9.80 -5.43 -14.31
C ILE A 135 10.83 -5.94 -13.31
N LEU A 136 10.87 -5.33 -12.14
CA LEU A 136 11.62 -5.82 -10.98
C LEU A 136 10.69 -5.86 -9.77
N GLU A 137 10.45 -7.07 -9.23
CA GLU A 137 9.86 -7.21 -7.90
C GLU A 137 10.87 -6.74 -6.85
N ASP A 138 10.47 -5.73 -6.06
CA ASP A 138 11.27 -5.26 -4.94
C ASP A 138 10.99 -6.16 -3.73
N MET A 139 11.70 -7.28 -3.69
CA MET A 139 11.60 -8.25 -2.63
C MET A 139 12.49 -7.84 -1.46
N PRO A 140 11.90 -7.45 -0.31
CA PRO A 140 12.69 -7.14 0.87
C PRO A 140 13.46 -8.37 1.33
N ASN A 141 14.70 -8.18 1.77
CA ASN A 141 15.56 -9.25 2.33
C ASN A 141 15.79 -10.47 1.42
N SER A 142 15.76 -10.33 0.08
CA SER A 142 16.08 -11.46 -0.80
C SER A 142 17.53 -11.94 -0.57
N LEU A 143 17.65 -13.16 -0.02
CA LEU A 143 18.93 -13.81 0.28
C LEU A 143 19.74 -14.19 -0.98
N VAL A 144 19.08 -14.32 -2.13
CA VAL A 144 19.68 -14.84 -3.36
C VAL A 144 20.37 -13.74 -4.17
N THR A 145 19.79 -12.55 -4.21
CA THR A 145 20.40 -11.39 -4.90
C THR A 145 20.27 -10.17 -4.01
N PRO A 146 21.35 -9.57 -3.49
CA PRO A 146 21.27 -8.38 -2.64
C PRO A 146 20.62 -7.17 -3.33
N TYR A 147 20.00 -6.29 -2.55
CA TYR A 147 19.34 -5.06 -3.02
C TYR A 147 20.20 -4.27 -4.02
N LYS A 148 21.41 -3.88 -3.59
CA LYS A 148 22.39 -3.11 -4.38
C LYS A 148 22.58 -3.70 -5.78
N LYS A 149 22.75 -5.02 -5.88
CA LYS A 149 22.98 -5.72 -7.15
C LYS A 149 21.73 -5.73 -8.04
N ARG A 150 20.53 -5.91 -7.47
CA ARG A 150 19.28 -5.91 -8.23
C ARG A 150 18.96 -4.52 -8.77
N MET A 151 19.07 -3.50 -7.91
CA MET A 151 18.76 -2.12 -8.27
C MET A 151 19.75 -1.55 -9.27
N ALA A 152 21.06 -1.72 -9.06
CA ALA A 152 22.07 -1.28 -10.02
C ALA A 152 21.90 -1.94 -11.40
N LYS A 153 21.45 -3.21 -11.44
CA LYS A 153 21.12 -3.88 -12.71
C LYS A 153 19.81 -3.39 -13.31
N PHE A 154 18.85 -2.97 -12.49
CA PHE A 154 17.58 -2.45 -12.99
C PHE A 154 17.77 -1.09 -13.65
N PHE A 155 18.47 -0.18 -12.97
CA PHE A 155 18.79 1.18 -13.40
C PHE A 155 20.13 1.31 -14.13
N SER A 156 20.56 0.26 -14.83
CA SER A 156 21.89 0.22 -15.48
C SER A 156 22.07 1.25 -16.61
N ASP A 157 21.00 1.92 -17.00
CA ASP A 157 20.95 3.03 -17.96
C ASP A 157 21.20 4.40 -17.31
N CYS A 158 21.34 4.47 -15.98
CA CYS A 158 21.68 5.70 -15.27
C CYS A 158 22.90 5.53 -14.36
N ASP A 159 24.09 5.81 -14.91
CA ASP A 159 25.37 5.67 -14.21
C ASP A 159 25.41 6.43 -12.87
N GLU A 160 24.82 7.63 -12.83
CA GLU A 160 24.76 8.43 -11.60
C GLU A 160 23.98 7.73 -10.49
N LEU A 161 22.78 7.22 -10.79
CA LEU A 161 21.98 6.48 -9.83
C LEU A 161 22.65 5.16 -9.42
N VAL A 162 23.26 4.45 -10.37
CA VAL A 162 24.01 3.21 -10.09
C VAL A 162 25.15 3.48 -9.12
N ASN A 163 25.88 4.59 -9.28
CA ASN A 163 26.94 4.99 -8.35
C ASN A 163 26.39 5.29 -6.95
N LYS A 164 25.28 6.02 -6.85
CA LYS A 164 24.60 6.31 -5.57
C LYS A 164 24.16 5.03 -4.86
N ILE A 165 23.54 4.09 -5.59
CA ILE A 165 23.17 2.77 -5.07
C ILE A 165 24.41 2.00 -4.61
N ASN A 166 25.50 1.99 -5.39
CA ASN A 166 26.72 1.28 -5.05
C ASN A 166 27.46 1.87 -3.84
N ASN A 167 27.25 3.16 -3.56
CA ASN A 167 27.80 3.86 -2.39
C ASN A 167 26.87 3.84 -1.17
N ASP A 168 25.78 3.06 -1.20
CA ASP A 168 24.79 2.96 -0.11
C ASP A 168 24.07 4.28 0.22
N GLU A 169 24.00 5.23 -0.72
CA GLU A 169 23.16 6.43 -0.60
C GLU A 169 21.66 6.06 -0.73
N TYR A 170 21.36 5.04 -1.54
CA TYR A 170 20.04 4.43 -1.65
C TYR A 170 20.07 2.95 -1.20
N LYS A 171 19.12 2.60 -0.36
CA LYS A 171 18.92 1.32 0.33
C LYS A 171 17.45 0.90 0.25
N GLU A 172 17.15 -0.28 0.77
CA GLU A 172 15.82 -0.87 0.69
C GLU A 172 14.74 0.01 1.34
N GLU A 173 15.10 0.69 2.43
CA GLU A 173 14.21 1.61 3.15
C GLU A 173 13.85 2.89 2.40
N ASN A 174 14.60 3.27 1.35
CA ASN A 174 14.37 4.51 0.59
C ASN A 174 14.31 4.25 -0.93
N THR A 175 13.81 3.09 -1.34
CA THR A 175 13.58 2.75 -2.76
C THR A 175 12.78 3.82 -3.50
N ILE A 176 11.78 4.44 -2.85
CA ILE A 176 10.98 5.50 -3.47
C ILE A 176 11.83 6.71 -3.88
N ASP A 177 12.84 7.08 -3.09
CA ASP A 177 13.74 8.20 -3.40
C ASP A 177 14.64 7.84 -4.59
N ALA A 178 15.09 6.60 -4.69
CA ALA A 178 15.88 6.12 -5.82
C ALA A 178 15.07 6.14 -7.14
N VAL A 179 13.80 5.71 -7.09
CA VAL A 179 12.88 5.77 -8.25
C VAL A 179 12.60 7.23 -8.62
N THR A 180 12.35 8.10 -7.63
CA THR A 180 12.11 9.52 -7.85
C THR A 180 13.32 10.19 -8.50
N PHE A 181 14.52 9.93 -7.98
CA PHE A 181 15.77 10.40 -8.57
C PHE A 181 15.91 9.96 -10.03
N PHE A 182 15.63 8.68 -10.34
CA PHE A 182 15.67 8.18 -11.71
C PHE A 182 14.74 8.96 -12.63
N ASN A 183 13.48 9.14 -12.19
CA ASN A 183 12.45 9.80 -12.98
C ASN A 183 12.76 11.28 -13.27
N GLU A 184 13.45 11.94 -12.35
CA GLU A 184 13.79 13.37 -12.45
C GLU A 184 15.13 13.64 -13.16
N ASN A 185 16.12 12.76 -13.02
CA ASN A 185 17.52 13.06 -13.40
C ASN A 185 18.07 12.15 -14.50
N CYS A 186 17.48 10.99 -14.74
CA CYS A 186 17.97 10.03 -15.72
C CYS A 186 17.15 10.11 -17.01
N ASN A 187 17.78 9.89 -18.17
CA ASN A 187 17.16 10.02 -19.51
C ASN A 187 16.49 8.75 -20.00
#